data_AF-A0A6J1VYS1-F1
#
_entry.id   AF-A0A6J1VYS1-F1
#
_cell.length_a   1.000
_cell.length_b   1.000
_cell.length_c   1.000
_cell.angle_alpha   90.00
_cell.angle_beta   90.00
_cell.angle_gamma   90.00
#
_symmetry.space_group_name_H-M   'P 1'
#
loop_
_entity.id
_entity.type
_entity.pdbx_description
1 polymer ?
#
loop_
_entity_poly.entity_id
_entity_poly.type
_entity_poly.pdbx_seq_one_letter_code
_entity_poly.pdbx_strand_id
1 'polypeptide(L)'
;YLIRVPCSQIRIQICKCIISFYHAEPSVKEFEGYQPTSANYKKQIVELGGLAETVVSSLTLVENQLSEKLWIIKALQHLSISEANCKLMMKAEAPRILCSHLNDVDPSGQLLFRSSEILWNLLEKTSKEQIIEQLSNWECVHALKEAFTNLLIHGFRHYDRQLRNDILVIATLVAQNPGAPMIETGFSKQLILFATFDEVKSHSPLVKGLKLTSCYEDFELKKLLLNMLTVLAKDLCSVQ
;
A
#
# COMPACT_ATOMS: atom_id res chain seq x y z
N TYR A 1 -18.96 11.69 -10.92
CA TYR A 1 -17.58 11.28 -10.60
C TYR A 1 -16.67 12.49 -10.56
N LEU A 2 -16.21 12.87 -9.35
CA LEU A 2 -15.56 14.16 -9.05
C LEU A 2 -14.28 14.42 -9.86
N ILE A 3 -13.51 13.38 -10.19
CA ILE A 3 -12.17 13.48 -10.80
C ILE A 3 -12.18 13.24 -12.33
N ARG A 4 -13.36 13.00 -12.93
CA ARG A 4 -13.52 12.89 -14.40
C ARG A 4 -13.50 14.26 -15.10
N VAL A 5 -12.49 15.08 -14.79
CA VAL A 5 -12.27 16.39 -15.41
C VAL A 5 -11.02 16.29 -16.31
N PRO A 6 -11.06 16.74 -17.57
CA PRO A 6 -9.93 16.59 -18.51
C PRO A 6 -8.72 17.45 -18.13
N CYS A 7 -8.88 18.42 -17.24
CA CYS A 7 -7.81 19.32 -16.81
C CYS A 7 -7.02 18.72 -15.64
N SER A 8 -5.73 18.45 -15.86
CA SER A 8 -4.75 18.02 -14.85
C SER A 8 -4.74 18.90 -13.61
N GLN A 9 -4.65 20.22 -13.80
CA GLN A 9 -4.59 21.17 -12.69
C GLN A 9 -5.85 21.10 -11.84
N ILE A 10 -7.03 20.97 -12.45
CA ILE A 10 -8.30 20.85 -11.70
C ILE A 10 -8.33 19.56 -10.89
N ARG A 11 -7.90 18.42 -11.45
CA ARG A 11 -7.82 17.15 -10.71
C ARG A 11 -6.93 17.26 -9.48
N ILE A 12 -5.75 17.86 -9.63
CA ILE A 12 -4.82 18.11 -8.51
C ILE A 12 -5.44 19.04 -7.47
N GLN A 13 -6.10 20.12 -7.91
CA GLN A 13 -6.75 21.05 -6.98
C GLN A 13 -7.91 20.40 -6.24
N ILE A 14 -8.68 19.52 -6.88
CA ILE A 14 -9.71 18.73 -6.22
C ILE A 14 -9.09 17.90 -5.08
N CYS A 15 -8.01 17.16 -5.33
CA CYS A 15 -7.32 16.39 -4.29
C CYS A 15 -6.82 17.29 -3.13
N LYS A 16 -6.25 18.45 -3.45
CA LYS A 16 -5.82 19.44 -2.43
C LYS A 16 -7.00 19.94 -1.60
N CYS A 17 -8.13 20.26 -2.23
CA CYS A 17 -9.34 20.70 -1.57
C CYS A 17 -9.91 19.61 -0.65
N ILE A 18 -9.89 18.33 -1.08
CA ILE A 18 -10.32 17.20 -0.24
C ILE A 18 -9.46 17.12 1.02
N ILE A 19 -8.14 17.13 0.87
CA ILE A 19 -7.20 17.07 2.01
C ILE A 19 -7.42 18.26 2.94
N SER A 20 -7.47 19.47 2.38
CA SER A 20 -7.67 20.70 3.15
C SER A 20 -9.01 20.68 3.88
N PHE A 21 -10.09 20.28 3.23
CA PHE A 21 -11.43 20.25 3.84
C PHE A 21 -11.53 19.21 4.96
N TYR A 22 -10.98 18.01 4.74
CA TYR A 22 -11.05 16.90 5.70
C TYR A 22 -10.24 17.17 6.99
N HIS A 23 -9.15 17.93 6.88
CA HIS A 23 -8.28 18.29 8.00
C HIS A 23 -8.40 19.74 8.47
N ALA A 24 -9.23 20.56 7.83
CA ALA A 24 -9.31 21.98 8.16
C ALA A 24 -9.73 22.17 9.61
N GLU A 25 -8.97 22.98 10.34
CA GLU A 25 -9.41 23.51 11.62
C GLU A 25 -10.56 24.50 11.41
N PRO A 26 -11.47 24.66 12.38
CA PRO A 26 -12.50 25.69 12.31
C PRO A 26 -11.86 27.07 12.18
N SER A 27 -12.38 27.93 11.29
CA SER A 27 -11.89 29.29 11.20
C SER A 27 -12.26 30.06 12.47
N VAL A 28 -11.29 30.75 13.06
CA VAL A 28 -11.52 31.68 14.19
C VAL A 28 -12.28 32.93 13.75
N LYS A 29 -12.33 33.21 12.45
CA LYS A 29 -13.05 34.35 11.89
C LYS A 29 -14.56 34.09 11.94
N GLU A 30 -15.24 34.87 12.77
CA GLU A 30 -16.69 34.97 12.80
C GLU A 30 -17.15 35.97 11.72
N PHE A 31 -18.15 35.57 10.95
CA PHE A 31 -18.82 36.43 9.99
C PHE A 31 -20.26 36.63 10.46
N GLU A 32 -20.72 37.87 10.50
CA GLU A 32 -22.07 38.20 11.00
C GLU A 32 -23.14 37.40 10.25
N GLY A 33 -23.96 36.65 10.99
CA GLY A 33 -25.00 35.78 10.43
C GLY A 33 -24.55 34.39 9.96
N TYR A 34 -23.26 34.03 10.08
CA TYR A 34 -22.74 32.73 9.66
C TYR A 34 -21.98 32.03 10.79
N GLN A 35 -22.14 30.71 10.90
CA GLN A 35 -21.36 29.87 11.81
C GLN A 35 -20.39 28.98 11.03
N PRO A 36 -19.13 28.84 11.50
CA PRO A 36 -18.17 27.96 10.86
C PRO A 36 -18.61 26.49 11.01
N THR A 37 -18.43 25.72 9.94
CA THR A 37 -18.73 24.29 9.96
C THR A 37 -17.80 23.55 10.92
N SER A 38 -18.36 22.72 11.80
CA SER A 38 -17.56 21.92 12.74
C SER A 38 -16.68 20.89 12.03
N ALA A 39 -15.54 20.56 12.62
CA ALA A 39 -14.63 19.53 12.09
C ALA A 39 -15.32 18.16 11.97
N ASN A 40 -16.15 17.80 12.94
CA ASN A 40 -16.91 16.54 12.92
C ASN A 40 -17.92 16.48 11.78
N TYR A 41 -18.66 17.58 11.54
CA TYR A 41 -19.61 17.62 10.43
C TYR A 41 -18.91 17.45 9.08
N LYS A 42 -17.76 18.13 8.87
CA LYS A 42 -16.98 17.99 7.63
C LYS A 42 -16.51 16.55 7.39
N LYS A 43 -16.00 15.88 8.44
CA LYS A 43 -15.61 14.46 8.36
C LYS A 43 -16.79 13.57 8.01
N GLN A 44 -17.93 13.74 8.69
CA GLN A 44 -19.14 12.97 8.44
C GLN A 44 -19.67 13.15 7.01
N ILE A 45 -19.69 14.38 6.49
CA ILE A 45 -20.11 14.62 5.10
C ILE A 45 -19.19 13.93 4.10
N VAL A 46 -17.87 13.93 4.34
CA VAL A 46 -16.92 13.22 3.49
C VAL A 46 -17.13 11.70 3.55
N GLU A 47 -17.34 11.15 4.75
CA GLU A 47 -17.52 9.72 4.98
C GLU A 47 -18.87 9.20 4.46
N LEU A 48 -19.93 10.00 4.54
CA LEU A 48 -21.26 9.65 4.01
C LEU A 48 -21.36 9.89 2.50
N GLY A 49 -20.57 10.83 1.96
CA GLY A 49 -20.66 11.29 0.57
C GLY A 49 -20.05 10.35 -0.47
N GLY A 50 -19.53 9.18 -0.08
CA GLY A 50 -18.92 8.23 -1.03
C GLY A 50 -17.62 8.74 -1.66
N LEU A 51 -16.96 9.72 -1.03
CA LEU A 51 -15.81 10.40 -1.61
C LEU A 51 -14.62 9.44 -1.78
N ALA A 52 -14.32 8.64 -0.75
CA ALA A 52 -13.22 7.70 -0.77
C ALA A 52 -13.33 6.69 -1.92
N GLU A 53 -14.51 6.10 -2.13
CA GLU A 53 -14.82 5.18 -3.25
C GLU A 53 -14.58 5.84 -4.62
N THR A 54 -15.05 7.09 -4.77
CA THR A 54 -14.87 7.88 -5.99
C THR A 54 -13.40 8.19 -6.27
N VAL A 55 -12.63 8.49 -5.23
CA VAL A 55 -11.20 8.83 -5.35
C VAL A 55 -10.39 7.59 -5.70
N VAL A 56 -10.69 6.41 -5.12
CA VAL A 56 -10.05 5.14 -5.51
C VAL A 56 -10.29 4.86 -6.99
N SER A 57 -11.55 4.97 -7.43
CA SER A 57 -11.96 4.76 -8.83
C SER A 57 -11.27 5.72 -9.80
N SER A 58 -10.68 6.83 -9.32
CA SER A 58 -9.99 7.78 -10.17
C SER A 58 -8.54 7.39 -10.50
N LEU A 59 -7.94 6.44 -9.77
CA LEU A 59 -6.58 5.95 -10.04
C LEU A 59 -6.48 5.34 -11.44
N THR A 60 -7.52 4.63 -11.90
CA THR A 60 -7.61 4.04 -13.24
C THR A 60 -7.68 5.08 -14.36
N LEU A 61 -7.98 6.35 -14.04
CA LEU A 61 -8.05 7.46 -15.01
C LEU A 61 -6.70 8.17 -15.19
N VAL A 62 -5.71 7.85 -14.36
CA VAL A 62 -4.41 8.57 -14.27
C VAL A 62 -3.22 7.62 -14.37
N GLU A 63 -3.37 6.45 -15.00
CA GLU A 63 -2.34 5.40 -15.06
C GLU A 63 -0.97 5.93 -15.51
N ASN A 64 -0.94 6.79 -16.53
CA ASN A 64 0.29 7.37 -17.09
C ASN A 64 0.58 8.80 -16.59
N GLN A 65 -0.03 9.22 -15.48
CA GLN A 65 -0.01 10.60 -14.99
C GLN A 65 0.46 10.63 -13.52
N LEU A 66 1.78 10.51 -13.34
CA LEU A 66 2.41 10.40 -12.01
C LEU A 66 2.02 11.54 -11.06
N SER A 67 2.00 12.78 -11.55
CA SER A 67 1.69 13.95 -10.71
C SER A 67 0.28 13.86 -10.11
N GLU A 68 -0.72 13.54 -10.92
CA GLU A 68 -2.10 13.34 -10.49
C GLU A 68 -2.23 12.13 -9.57
N LYS A 69 -1.59 11.01 -9.92
CA LYS A 69 -1.58 9.79 -9.12
C LYS A 69 -1.04 10.07 -7.71
N LEU A 70 0.06 10.81 -7.59
CA LEU A 70 0.63 11.19 -6.28
C LEU A 70 -0.34 12.02 -5.44
N TRP A 71 -1.12 12.92 -6.04
CA TRP A 71 -2.13 13.72 -5.32
C TRP A 71 -3.37 12.91 -4.95
N ILE A 72 -3.80 11.98 -5.81
CA ILE A 72 -4.90 11.05 -5.52
C ILE A 72 -4.52 10.13 -4.36
N ILE A 73 -3.35 9.49 -4.42
CA ILE A 73 -2.86 8.64 -3.34
C ILE A 73 -2.66 9.44 -2.05
N LYS A 74 -2.17 10.68 -2.13
CA LYS A 74 -2.12 11.54 -0.94
C LYS A 74 -3.50 11.79 -0.34
N ALA A 75 -4.51 12.10 -1.16
CA ALA A 75 -5.87 12.27 -0.66
C ALA A 75 -6.41 10.98 -0.02
N LEU A 76 -6.16 9.82 -0.63
CA LEU A 76 -6.54 8.51 -0.08
C LEU A 76 -5.86 8.23 1.27
N GLN A 77 -4.56 8.53 1.41
CA GLN A 77 -3.82 8.39 2.68
C GLN A 77 -4.49 9.19 3.82
N HIS A 78 -4.94 10.41 3.54
CA HIS A 78 -5.66 11.23 4.51
C HIS A 78 -7.05 10.66 4.83
N LEU A 79 -7.76 10.15 3.82
CA LEU A 79 -9.09 9.56 4.00
C LEU A 79 -9.05 8.21 4.73
N SER A 80 -7.99 7.41 4.56
CA SER A 80 -7.84 6.07 5.17
C SER A 80 -7.61 6.08 6.68
N ILE A 81 -7.52 7.27 7.30
CA ILE A 81 -7.50 7.41 8.75
C ILE A 81 -8.86 6.97 9.36
N SER A 82 -9.96 7.12 8.60
CA SER A 82 -11.30 6.78 9.06
C SER A 82 -11.76 5.39 8.62
N GLU A 83 -12.32 4.63 9.55
CA GLU A 83 -12.91 3.31 9.30
C GLU A 83 -14.04 3.36 8.25
N ALA A 84 -14.88 4.41 8.28
CA ALA A 84 -15.98 4.57 7.34
C ALA A 84 -15.46 4.74 5.90
N ASN A 85 -14.42 5.56 5.72
CA ASN A 85 -13.76 5.71 4.43
C ASN A 85 -13.05 4.43 4.00
N CYS A 86 -12.36 3.72 4.90
CA CYS A 86 -11.75 2.43 4.58
C CYS A 86 -12.78 1.42 4.05
N LYS A 87 -13.98 1.35 4.66
CA LYS A 87 -15.08 0.52 4.16
C LYS A 87 -15.53 0.90 2.75
N LEU A 88 -15.56 2.19 2.43
CA LEU A 88 -15.84 2.67 1.07
C LEU A 88 -14.72 2.33 0.08
N MET A 89 -13.46 2.45 0.51
CA MET A 89 -12.30 2.05 -0.31
C MET A 89 -12.32 0.54 -0.62
N MET A 90 -12.71 -0.30 0.36
CA MET A 90 -12.85 -1.74 0.15
C MET A 90 -13.88 -2.09 -0.91
N LYS A 91 -15.01 -1.36 -0.96
CA LYS A 91 -16.02 -1.52 -2.03
C LYS A 91 -15.49 -1.17 -3.42
N ALA A 92 -14.51 -0.27 -3.48
CA ALA A 92 -13.88 0.18 -4.71
C ALA A 92 -12.68 -0.68 -5.14
N GLU A 93 -12.47 -1.85 -4.51
CA GLU A 93 -11.29 -2.71 -4.73
C GLU A 93 -9.94 -1.98 -4.50
N ALA A 94 -9.90 -1.04 -3.55
CA ALA A 94 -8.69 -0.25 -3.28
C ALA A 94 -7.43 -1.10 -3.04
N PRO A 95 -7.45 -2.20 -2.25
CA PRO A 95 -6.30 -3.10 -2.12
C PRO A 95 -5.70 -3.51 -3.46
N ARG A 96 -6.54 -4.00 -4.38
CA ARG A 96 -6.10 -4.48 -5.70
C ARG A 96 -5.52 -3.35 -6.55
N ILE A 97 -6.23 -2.22 -6.61
CA ILE A 97 -5.82 -1.06 -7.41
C ILE A 97 -4.52 -0.43 -6.87
N LEU A 98 -4.37 -0.30 -5.55
CA LEU A 98 -3.15 0.22 -4.95
C LEU A 98 -1.98 -0.73 -5.20
N CYS A 99 -2.23 -2.04 -5.10
CA CYS A 99 -1.22 -3.06 -5.33
C CYS A 99 -0.67 -3.02 -6.76
N SER A 100 -1.55 -2.85 -7.77
CA SER A 100 -1.13 -2.75 -9.17
C SER A 100 -0.22 -1.55 -9.47
N HIS A 101 -0.19 -0.55 -8.58
CA HIS A 101 0.62 0.66 -8.74
C HIS A 101 1.90 0.69 -7.87
N LEU A 102 2.17 -0.35 -7.07
CA LEU A 102 3.32 -0.34 -6.14
C LEU A 102 4.68 -0.17 -6.85
N ASN A 103 4.78 -0.64 -8.08
CA ASN A 103 6.03 -0.64 -8.87
C ASN A 103 6.04 0.39 -9.99
N ASP A 104 5.07 1.30 -10.06
CA ASP A 104 5.11 2.35 -11.06
C ASP A 104 6.32 3.26 -10.83
N VAL A 105 6.85 3.82 -11.93
CA VAL A 105 8.03 4.68 -11.88
C VAL A 105 7.73 5.97 -11.09
N ASP A 106 8.33 6.08 -9.91
CA ASP A 106 8.30 7.27 -9.07
C ASP A 106 9.67 7.49 -8.40
N PRO A 107 10.51 8.42 -8.92
CA PRO A 107 11.82 8.73 -8.32
C PRO A 107 11.75 9.24 -6.88
N SER A 108 10.59 9.74 -6.44
CA SER A 108 10.40 10.24 -5.08
C SER A 108 10.12 9.14 -4.06
N GLY A 109 9.70 7.95 -4.51
CA GLY A 109 9.27 6.83 -3.66
C GLY A 109 7.95 7.07 -2.90
N GLN A 110 7.28 8.21 -3.10
CA GLN A 110 6.05 8.57 -2.39
C GLN A 110 4.90 7.65 -2.76
N LEU A 111 4.86 7.16 -4.00
CA LEU A 111 3.81 6.28 -4.48
C LEU A 111 3.78 4.98 -3.68
N LEU A 112 4.91 4.25 -3.66
CA LEU A 112 5.05 3.01 -2.90
C LEU A 112 4.80 3.25 -1.41
N PHE A 113 5.42 4.28 -0.83
CA PHE A 113 5.26 4.60 0.59
C PHE A 113 3.80 4.83 1.00
N ARG A 114 3.10 5.73 0.31
CA ARG A 114 1.72 6.06 0.67
C ARG A 114 0.75 4.93 0.35
N SER A 115 0.96 4.19 -0.74
CA SER A 115 0.15 3.00 -1.05
C SER A 115 0.26 1.96 0.05
N SER A 116 1.47 1.66 0.54
CA SER A 116 1.69 0.74 1.65
C SER A 116 1.01 1.21 2.94
N GLU A 117 1.07 2.51 3.25
CA GLU A 117 0.39 3.05 4.44
C GLU A 117 -1.14 2.97 4.31
N ILE A 118 -1.71 3.20 3.12
CA ILE A 118 -3.14 3.02 2.89
C ILE A 118 -3.51 1.54 3.07
N LEU A 119 -2.76 0.61 2.46
CA LEU A 119 -2.98 -0.83 2.63
C LEU A 119 -2.93 -1.24 4.11
N TRP A 120 -1.97 -0.71 4.87
CA TRP A 120 -1.89 -0.93 6.32
C TRP A 120 -3.12 -0.41 7.05
N ASN A 121 -3.55 0.81 6.74
CA ASN A 121 -4.77 1.39 7.33
C ASN A 121 -6.01 0.54 7.03
N LEU A 122 -6.12 0.00 5.82
CA LEU A 122 -7.22 -0.92 5.44
C LEU A 122 -7.14 -2.20 6.28
N LEU A 123 -5.96 -2.79 6.44
CA LEU A 123 -5.72 -4.00 7.24
C LEU A 123 -6.11 -3.84 8.72
N GLU A 124 -5.90 -2.65 9.28
CA GLU A 124 -6.27 -2.35 10.67
C GLU A 124 -7.78 -2.09 10.86
N LYS A 125 -8.43 -1.52 9.84
CA LYS A 125 -9.77 -0.90 9.99
C LYS A 125 -10.88 -1.66 9.26
N THR A 126 -10.55 -2.74 8.54
CA THR A 126 -11.53 -3.52 7.78
C THR A 126 -11.30 -5.03 7.93
N SER A 127 -12.13 -5.85 7.28
CA SER A 127 -11.99 -7.32 7.34
C SER A 127 -10.70 -7.75 6.65
N LYS A 128 -9.86 -8.46 7.41
CA LYS A 128 -8.62 -9.05 6.90
C LYS A 128 -8.91 -10.05 5.80
N GLU A 129 -9.97 -10.83 5.93
CA GLU A 129 -10.41 -11.83 4.97
C GLU A 129 -10.71 -11.19 3.60
N GLN A 130 -11.45 -10.08 3.58
CA GLN A 130 -11.77 -9.35 2.35
C GLN A 130 -10.51 -8.76 1.69
N ILE A 131 -9.57 -8.24 2.48
CA ILE A 131 -8.31 -7.71 1.93
C ILE A 131 -7.48 -8.83 1.33
N ILE A 132 -7.34 -9.94 2.07
CA ILE A 132 -6.60 -11.11 1.60
C ILE A 132 -7.22 -11.60 0.28
N GLU A 133 -8.54 -11.73 0.20
CA GLU A 133 -9.24 -12.11 -1.03
C GLU A 133 -8.89 -11.18 -2.21
N GLN A 134 -8.98 -9.86 -2.01
CA GLN A 134 -8.67 -8.88 -3.07
C GLN A 134 -7.20 -8.86 -3.50
N LEU A 135 -6.27 -9.21 -2.61
CA LEU A 135 -4.83 -9.26 -2.89
C LEU A 135 -4.34 -10.65 -3.36
N SER A 136 -5.14 -11.70 -3.22
CA SER A 136 -4.78 -13.09 -3.57
C SER A 136 -4.95 -13.38 -5.08
N ASN A 137 -4.36 -12.52 -5.91
CA ASN A 137 -4.31 -12.71 -7.36
C ASN A 137 -2.87 -12.55 -7.86
N TRP A 138 -2.63 -13.00 -9.09
CA TRP A 138 -1.29 -13.05 -9.66
C TRP A 138 -0.66 -11.66 -9.75
N GLU A 139 -1.41 -10.66 -10.21
CA GLU A 139 -0.92 -9.29 -10.38
C GLU A 139 -0.48 -8.67 -9.05
N CYS A 140 -1.27 -8.86 -8.00
CA CYS A 140 -0.97 -8.33 -6.67
C CYS A 140 0.22 -9.03 -6.02
N VAL A 141 0.26 -10.37 -6.05
CA VAL A 141 1.39 -11.12 -5.49
C VAL A 141 2.68 -10.82 -6.26
N HIS A 142 2.61 -10.69 -7.59
CA HIS A 142 3.73 -10.28 -8.41
C HIS A 142 4.19 -8.86 -8.07
N ALA A 143 3.27 -7.91 -7.87
CA ALA A 143 3.61 -6.55 -7.49
C ALA A 143 4.29 -6.48 -6.11
N LEU A 144 3.79 -7.23 -5.12
CA LEU A 144 4.42 -7.33 -3.79
C LEU A 144 5.83 -7.93 -3.88
N LYS A 145 6.02 -8.97 -4.69
CA LYS A 145 7.31 -9.60 -4.95
C LYS A 145 8.34 -8.61 -5.50
N GLU A 146 7.98 -7.87 -6.54
CA GLU A 146 8.87 -6.89 -7.18
C GLU A 146 9.18 -5.72 -6.23
N ALA A 147 8.18 -5.20 -5.52
CA ALA A 147 8.35 -4.10 -4.58
C ALA A 147 9.29 -4.50 -3.43
N PHE A 148 9.07 -5.68 -2.83
CA PHE A 148 9.94 -6.23 -1.79
C PHE A 148 11.37 -6.45 -2.30
N THR A 149 11.51 -7.07 -3.47
CA THR A 149 12.83 -7.38 -4.05
C THR A 149 13.61 -6.11 -4.35
N ASN A 150 12.95 -5.11 -4.93
CA ASN A 150 13.58 -3.82 -5.24
C ASN A 150 14.04 -3.09 -3.96
N LEU A 151 13.20 -3.04 -2.93
CA LEU A 151 13.57 -2.44 -1.65
C LEU A 151 14.69 -3.22 -0.95
N LEU A 152 14.68 -4.54 -1.02
CA LEU A 152 15.72 -5.38 -0.40
C LEU A 152 17.09 -5.21 -1.07
N ILE A 153 17.13 -5.11 -2.40
CA ILE A 153 18.39 -5.06 -3.16
C ILE A 153 18.92 -3.62 -3.26
N HIS A 154 18.04 -2.64 -3.44
CA HIS A 154 18.42 -1.26 -3.75
C HIS A 154 18.07 -0.25 -2.65
N GLY A 155 17.27 -0.64 -1.65
CA GLY A 155 16.84 0.22 -0.55
C GLY A 155 17.82 0.19 0.62
N PHE A 156 18.64 1.24 0.73
CA PHE A 156 19.67 1.33 1.77
C PHE A 156 19.34 2.32 2.89
N ARG A 157 18.35 3.19 2.69
CA ARG A 157 17.97 4.17 3.72
C ARG A 157 17.13 3.48 4.79
N HIS A 158 17.15 4.04 5.99
CA HIS A 158 16.37 3.51 7.11
C HIS A 158 14.88 3.33 6.75
N TYR A 159 14.28 4.32 6.10
CA TYR A 159 12.87 4.22 5.70
C TYR A 159 12.65 3.15 4.62
N ASP A 160 13.60 2.91 3.71
CA ASP A 160 13.48 1.85 2.69
C ASP A 160 13.43 0.47 3.37
N ARG A 161 14.26 0.27 4.41
CA ARG A 161 14.31 -0.98 5.18
C ARG A 161 13.05 -1.22 6.00
N GLN A 162 12.47 -0.17 6.57
CA GLN A 162 11.16 -0.25 7.23
C GLN A 162 10.08 -0.62 6.22
N LEU A 163 10.00 0.10 5.10
CA LEU A 163 9.01 -0.15 4.05
C LEU A 163 9.13 -1.56 3.46
N ARG A 164 10.35 -2.07 3.31
CA ARG A 164 10.61 -3.47 2.90
C ARG A 164 9.95 -4.45 3.87
N ASN A 165 10.12 -4.23 5.17
CA ASN A 165 9.55 -5.08 6.20
C ASN A 165 8.02 -4.99 6.19
N ASP A 166 7.46 -3.78 6.00
CA ASP A 166 6.00 -3.57 5.90
C ASP A 166 5.41 -4.34 4.70
N ILE A 167 6.06 -4.26 3.52
CA ILE A 167 5.66 -5.04 2.34
C ILE A 167 5.72 -6.55 2.63
N LEU A 168 6.75 -7.02 3.34
CA LEU A 168 6.85 -8.44 3.68
C LEU A 168 5.75 -8.88 4.66
N VAL A 169 5.34 -8.03 5.59
CA VAL A 169 4.19 -8.30 6.47
C VAL A 169 2.90 -8.43 5.66
N ILE A 170 2.66 -7.49 4.73
CA ILE A 170 1.49 -7.56 3.83
C ILE A 170 1.53 -8.86 3.00
N ALA A 171 2.67 -9.19 2.39
CA ALA A 171 2.84 -10.43 1.64
C ALA A 171 2.62 -11.68 2.49
N THR A 172 3.07 -11.66 3.75
CA THR A 172 2.87 -12.77 4.70
C THR A 172 1.40 -12.98 5.02
N LEU A 173 0.62 -11.90 5.14
CA LEU A 173 -0.83 -11.99 5.34
C LEU A 173 -1.52 -12.59 4.11
N VAL A 174 -1.15 -12.16 2.90
CA VAL A 174 -1.71 -12.70 1.66
C VAL A 174 -1.40 -14.19 1.52
N ALA A 175 -0.18 -14.62 1.84
CA ALA A 175 0.22 -16.03 1.77
C ALA A 175 -0.48 -16.95 2.79
N GLN A 176 -1.23 -16.40 3.76
CA GLN A 176 -2.08 -17.23 4.62
C GLN A 176 -3.26 -17.82 3.85
N ASN A 177 -3.63 -17.25 2.71
CA ASN A 177 -4.59 -17.84 1.78
C ASN A 177 -3.89 -18.85 0.86
N PRO A 178 -4.23 -20.15 0.92
CA PRO A 178 -3.66 -21.15 0.02
C PRO A 178 -3.95 -20.88 -1.47
N GLY A 179 -4.98 -20.08 -1.77
CA GLY A 179 -5.28 -19.66 -3.15
C GLY A 179 -4.37 -18.53 -3.67
N ALA A 180 -3.50 -17.94 -2.84
CA ALA A 180 -2.59 -16.90 -3.29
C ALA A 180 -1.45 -17.51 -4.14
N PRO A 181 -1.17 -16.99 -5.36
CA PRO A 181 -0.22 -17.59 -6.29
C PRO A 181 1.26 -17.31 -5.95
N MET A 182 1.69 -17.71 -4.75
CA MET A 182 3.03 -17.47 -4.22
C MET A 182 4.11 -18.27 -4.97
N ILE A 183 3.75 -19.46 -5.46
CA ILE A 183 4.65 -20.36 -6.19
C ILE A 183 4.75 -19.92 -7.65
N GLU A 184 3.61 -19.67 -8.29
CA GLU A 184 3.46 -19.35 -9.72
C GLU A 184 4.14 -18.01 -10.06
N THR A 185 4.13 -17.07 -9.13
CA THR A 185 4.85 -15.79 -9.29
C THR A 185 6.37 -15.92 -9.05
N GLY A 186 6.82 -17.08 -8.55
CA GLY A 186 8.20 -17.34 -8.14
C GLY A 186 8.59 -16.71 -6.80
N PHE A 187 7.63 -16.11 -6.08
CA PHE A 187 7.91 -15.38 -4.85
C PHE A 187 8.38 -16.31 -3.72
N SER A 188 7.76 -17.48 -3.55
CA SER A 188 8.19 -18.48 -2.55
C SER A 188 9.67 -18.86 -2.70
N LYS A 189 10.12 -19.11 -3.94
CA LYS A 189 11.51 -19.45 -4.24
C LYS A 189 12.48 -18.31 -3.89
N GLN A 190 12.10 -17.07 -4.18
CA GLN A 190 12.89 -15.89 -3.80
C GLN A 190 12.93 -15.69 -2.29
N LEU A 191 11.81 -15.87 -1.59
CA LEU A 191 11.74 -15.75 -0.13
C LEU A 191 12.63 -16.80 0.56
N ILE A 192 12.64 -18.05 0.10
CA ILE A 192 13.55 -19.09 0.59
C ILE A 192 15.02 -18.68 0.39
N LEU A 193 15.35 -18.17 -0.81
CA LEU A 193 16.69 -17.68 -1.12
C LEU A 193 17.12 -16.55 -0.17
N PHE A 194 16.23 -15.59 0.10
CA PHE A 194 16.55 -14.47 0.99
C PHE A 194 16.57 -14.87 2.47
N ALA A 195 15.70 -15.77 2.90
CA ALA A 195 15.66 -16.28 4.27
C ALA A 195 16.94 -17.02 4.64
N THR A 196 17.51 -17.76 3.69
CA THR A 196 18.74 -18.56 3.84
C THR A 196 20.01 -17.83 3.38
N PHE A 197 19.90 -16.54 3.05
CA PHE A 197 21.02 -15.72 2.64
C PHE A 197 22.00 -15.52 3.80
N ASP A 198 23.28 -15.82 3.53
CA ASP A 198 24.44 -15.87 4.45
C ASP A 198 24.64 -17.24 5.13
N GLU A 199 23.59 -18.03 5.33
CA GLU A 199 23.70 -19.39 5.88
C GLU A 199 23.95 -20.45 4.80
N VAL A 200 23.37 -20.29 3.60
CA VAL A 200 23.49 -21.23 2.47
C VAL A 200 24.15 -20.54 1.29
N LYS A 201 25.26 -21.10 0.79
CA LYS A 201 25.94 -20.57 -0.40
C LYS A 201 25.00 -20.66 -1.61
N SER A 202 24.79 -19.53 -2.27
CA SER A 202 23.98 -19.42 -3.48
C SER A 202 24.72 -18.65 -4.57
N HIS A 203 24.58 -19.12 -5.82
CA HIS A 203 25.11 -18.46 -7.01
C HIS A 203 24.07 -17.55 -7.68
N SER A 204 22.91 -17.35 -7.04
CA SER A 204 21.85 -16.52 -7.62
C SER A 204 22.33 -15.07 -7.80
N PRO A 205 22.13 -14.47 -9.00
CA PRO A 205 22.45 -13.07 -9.22
C PRO A 205 21.74 -12.11 -8.25
N LEU A 206 20.56 -12.48 -7.75
CA LEU A 206 19.76 -11.65 -6.83
C LEU A 206 20.45 -11.43 -5.47
N VAL A 207 21.31 -12.36 -5.05
CA VAL A 207 22.06 -12.22 -3.79
C VAL A 207 23.50 -11.75 -4.02
N LYS A 208 23.90 -11.59 -5.29
CA LYS A 208 25.23 -11.13 -5.66
C LYS A 208 25.36 -9.64 -5.35
N GLY A 209 25.88 -9.32 -4.17
CA GLY A 209 26.02 -7.95 -3.68
C GLY A 209 24.94 -7.52 -2.68
N LEU A 210 23.99 -8.40 -2.35
CA LEU A 210 23.09 -8.20 -1.21
C LEU A 210 23.94 -8.13 0.06
N LYS A 211 23.67 -7.14 0.92
CA LYS A 211 24.33 -7.00 2.21
C LYS A 211 23.27 -6.75 3.27
N LEU A 212 23.08 -7.73 4.15
CA LEU A 212 22.35 -7.50 5.39
C LEU A 212 23.33 -6.90 6.39
N THR A 213 22.92 -5.80 7.02
CA THR A 213 23.68 -5.17 8.09
C THR A 213 23.18 -5.71 9.44
N SER A 214 23.91 -5.44 10.52
CA SER A 214 23.44 -5.75 11.88
C SER A 214 22.52 -4.67 12.46
N CYS A 215 21.81 -3.91 11.60
CA CYS A 215 20.84 -2.93 12.06
C CYS A 215 19.53 -3.59 12.48
N TYR A 216 18.71 -2.85 13.23
CA TYR A 216 17.46 -3.36 13.77
C TYR A 216 16.51 -3.85 12.67
N GLU A 217 16.37 -3.10 11.59
CA GLU A 217 15.45 -3.43 10.49
C GLU A 217 15.83 -4.72 9.77
N ASP A 218 17.13 -5.01 9.63
CA ASP A 218 17.63 -6.23 9.00
C ASP A 218 17.48 -7.46 9.90
N PHE A 219 17.60 -7.28 11.23
CA PHE A 219 17.23 -8.31 12.19
C PHE A 219 15.72 -8.62 12.15
N GLU A 220 14.87 -7.58 12.10
CA GLU A 220 13.43 -7.75 11.94
C GLU A 220 13.09 -8.46 10.61
N LEU A 221 13.77 -8.11 9.51
CA LEU A 221 13.60 -8.81 8.23
C LEU A 221 13.84 -10.31 8.37
N LYS A 222 14.94 -10.74 9.01
CA LYS A 222 15.24 -12.17 9.17
C LYS A 222 14.13 -12.88 9.94
N LYS A 223 13.59 -12.28 11.00
CA LYS A 223 12.44 -12.84 11.72
C LYS A 223 11.20 -12.94 10.84
N LEU A 224 10.89 -11.89 10.09
CA LEU A 224 9.74 -11.88 9.17
C LEU A 224 9.87 -12.94 8.07
N LEU A 225 11.07 -13.12 7.50
CA LEU A 225 11.34 -14.15 6.51
C LEU A 225 11.11 -15.57 7.08
N LEU A 226 11.56 -15.86 8.29
CA LEU A 226 11.32 -17.15 8.94
C LEU A 226 9.83 -17.38 9.26
N ASN A 227 9.12 -16.34 9.67
CA ASN A 227 7.66 -16.39 9.86
C ASN A 227 6.96 -16.69 8.53
N MET A 228 7.38 -16.04 7.45
CA MET A 228 6.86 -16.26 6.11
C MET A 228 7.09 -17.72 5.65
N LEU A 229 8.27 -18.29 5.88
CA LEU A 229 8.53 -19.70 5.58
C LEU A 229 7.60 -20.64 6.36
N THR A 230 7.29 -20.32 7.61
CA THR A 230 6.34 -21.10 8.42
C THR A 230 4.91 -21.04 7.84
N VAL A 231 4.52 -19.91 7.25
CA VAL A 231 3.23 -19.78 6.56
C VAL A 231 3.23 -20.63 5.29
N LEU A 232 4.27 -20.49 4.46
CA LEU A 232 4.40 -21.25 3.21
C LEU A 232 4.38 -22.77 3.50
N ALA A 233 5.18 -23.26 4.44
CA ALA A 233 5.29 -24.69 4.73
C ALA A 233 3.99 -25.38 5.18
N LYS A 234 2.95 -24.62 5.59
CA LYS A 234 1.62 -25.18 5.90
C LYS A 234 0.84 -25.55 4.65
N ASP A 235 1.17 -24.96 3.51
CA ASP A 235 0.62 -25.32 2.21
C ASP A 235 1.47 -26.45 1.60
N LEU A 236 0.89 -27.65 1.52
CA LEU A 236 1.54 -28.86 1.00
C LEU A 236 2.03 -28.70 -0.44
N CYS A 237 1.43 -27.79 -1.23
CA CYS A 237 1.86 -27.51 -2.60
C CYS A 237 3.17 -26.71 -2.65
N SER A 238 3.53 -25.97 -1.59
CA SER A 238 4.72 -25.12 -1.53
C SER A 238 6.02 -25.86 -1.19
N VAL A 239 5.92 -27.14 -0.78
CA VAL A 239 7.02 -27.99 -0.31
C VAL A 239 7.52 -28.94 -1.42
N GLN A 240 6.86 -28.98 -2.58
CA GLN A 240 7.17 -29.84 -3.73
C GLN A 240 7.98 -29.09 -4.80
#